data_AF-G7M272-F1
#
_entry.id   AF-G7M272-F1
#
_cell.length_a   1.000
_cell.length_b   1.000
_cell.length_c   1.000
_cell.angle_alpha   90.00
_cell.angle_beta   90.00
_cell.angle_gamma   90.00
#
_symmetry.space_group_name_H-M   'P 1'
#
loop_
_entity.id
_entity.type
_entity.pdbx_description
1 polymer ?
#
loop_
_entity_poly.entity_id
_entity_poly.type
_entity_poly.pdbx_seq_one_letter_code
_entity_poly.pdbx_strand_id
1 'polypeptide(L)'
;MKKFFKRSFLILIAVTIIFSIIFRTRIMFCYRIADKYIALKNNQWDLQLTNPQKLSNSVTYKDVVYKNTNNVPLKLDIYEPINQIYKSSPVLLYVHGGSFVYGDKNIPDTLSPILDTLREQGYTIISTSYELMKDKENFNKQICDIKDTIRWIYKNKSTYNFNTNEIGIIGISSGAHLSLMASYSDENKFVDDKDLSNYPSKIKYLIDFAGPTDLSLLNTSNLNYDLSKIFSSISNKEEVIKKYNPINYVNKSIPNTLIIHSNFDPTVPYESSKELYDAGVKVHAGVKLITLNSSVHDLSSISNNDITSISKGLLEFVIFNSPL
;
A
#
# COMPACT_ATOMS: atom_id res chain seq x y z
N MET A 1 -30.71 -10.67 -46.17
CA MET A 1 -30.80 -9.83 -44.95
C MET A 1 -31.05 -10.61 -43.65
N LYS A 2 -32.12 -11.43 -43.51
CA LYS A 2 -32.42 -12.14 -42.23
C LYS A 2 -31.29 -13.03 -41.67
N LYS A 3 -30.56 -13.76 -42.52
CA LYS A 3 -29.41 -14.61 -42.09
C LYS A 3 -28.21 -13.79 -41.57
N PHE A 4 -28.01 -12.59 -42.10
CA PHE A 4 -26.94 -11.68 -41.66
C PHE A 4 -27.26 -11.10 -40.27
N PHE A 5 -28.47 -10.57 -40.08
CA PHE A 5 -28.93 -10.09 -38.76
C PHE A 5 -28.89 -11.18 -37.69
N LYS A 6 -29.29 -12.41 -38.01
CA LYS A 6 -29.22 -13.55 -37.08
C LYS A 6 -27.77 -13.88 -36.67
N ARG A 7 -26.81 -13.83 -37.60
CA ARG A 7 -25.39 -14.05 -37.31
C ARG A 7 -24.80 -12.91 -36.48
N SER A 8 -25.09 -11.65 -36.82
CA SER A 8 -24.60 -10.50 -36.06
C SER A 8 -25.17 -10.47 -34.63
N PHE A 9 -26.44 -10.86 -34.44
CA PHE A 9 -27.05 -10.97 -33.12
C PHE A 9 -26.42 -12.10 -32.27
N LEU A 10 -26.14 -13.26 -32.87
CA LEU A 10 -25.43 -14.34 -32.19
C LEU A 10 -24.00 -13.96 -31.80
N ILE A 11 -23.29 -13.22 -32.66
CA ILE A 11 -21.96 -12.68 -32.34
C ILE A 11 -22.06 -11.69 -31.18
N LEU A 12 -23.04 -10.79 -31.19
CA LEU A 12 -23.25 -9.83 -30.09
C LEU A 12 -23.51 -10.55 -28.76
N ILE A 13 -24.35 -11.59 -28.77
CA ILE A 13 -24.60 -12.42 -27.57
C ILE A 13 -23.34 -13.14 -27.10
N ALA A 14 -22.57 -13.71 -28.02
CA ALA A 14 -21.31 -14.37 -27.67
C ALA A 14 -20.31 -13.39 -27.06
N VAL A 15 -20.18 -12.20 -27.65
CA VAL A 15 -19.32 -11.11 -27.13
C VAL A 15 -19.80 -10.67 -25.75
N THR A 16 -21.10 -10.45 -25.53
CA THR A 16 -21.62 -10.06 -24.22
C THR A 16 -21.47 -11.16 -23.17
N ILE A 17 -21.64 -12.44 -23.53
CA ILE A 17 -21.38 -13.56 -22.63
C ILE A 17 -19.89 -13.64 -22.28
N ILE A 18 -19.00 -13.54 -23.27
CA ILE A 18 -17.54 -13.54 -23.05
C ILE A 18 -17.14 -12.36 -22.16
N PHE A 19 -17.67 -11.17 -22.43
CA PHE A 19 -17.45 -9.99 -21.61
C PHE A 19 -18.00 -10.22 -20.20
N SER A 20 -19.19 -10.78 -20.05
CA SER A 20 -19.79 -11.04 -18.74
C SER A 20 -19.00 -12.07 -17.94
N ILE A 21 -18.36 -13.05 -18.59
CA ILE A 21 -17.48 -14.03 -17.96
C ILE A 21 -16.14 -13.38 -17.56
N ILE A 22 -15.52 -12.61 -18.46
CA ILE A 22 -14.24 -11.92 -18.23
C ILE A 22 -14.37 -10.90 -17.09
N PHE A 23 -15.48 -10.15 -17.05
CA PHE A 23 -15.72 -9.11 -16.07
C PHE A 23 -16.56 -9.61 -14.89
N ARG A 24 -16.95 -10.90 -14.84
CA ARG A 24 -17.81 -11.44 -13.77
C ARG A 24 -17.23 -11.16 -12.40
N THR A 25 -15.96 -11.46 -12.22
CA THR A 25 -15.28 -11.31 -10.94
C THR A 25 -15.21 -9.84 -10.54
N ARG A 26 -14.84 -8.94 -11.47
CA ARG A 26 -14.91 -7.48 -11.27
C ARG A 26 -16.30 -7.00 -10.90
N ILE A 27 -17.33 -7.44 -11.62
CA ILE A 27 -18.72 -7.04 -11.35
C ILE A 27 -19.14 -7.53 -9.97
N MET A 28 -18.82 -8.77 -9.60
CA MET A 28 -19.15 -9.31 -8.28
C MET A 28 -18.37 -8.62 -7.17
N PHE A 29 -17.10 -8.28 -7.39
CA PHE A 29 -16.28 -7.52 -6.45
C PHE A 29 -16.83 -6.09 -6.28
N CYS A 30 -17.10 -5.37 -7.37
CA CYS A 30 -17.76 -4.07 -7.35
C CYS A 30 -19.11 -4.13 -6.64
N TYR A 31 -19.92 -5.14 -6.92
CA TYR A 31 -21.22 -5.34 -6.27
C TYR A 31 -21.07 -5.53 -4.76
N ARG A 32 -20.16 -6.40 -4.31
CA ARG A 32 -19.92 -6.64 -2.88
C ARG A 32 -19.37 -5.42 -2.16
N ILE A 33 -18.48 -4.67 -2.80
CA ILE A 33 -17.98 -3.40 -2.26
C ILE A 33 -19.10 -2.36 -2.20
N ALA A 34 -19.90 -2.22 -3.26
CA ALA A 34 -21.02 -1.28 -3.28
C ALA A 34 -22.06 -1.65 -2.22
N ASP A 35 -22.39 -2.94 -2.08
CA ASP A 35 -23.30 -3.45 -1.06
C ASP A 35 -22.78 -3.18 0.35
N LYS A 36 -21.48 -3.44 0.61
CA LYS A 36 -20.86 -3.11 1.89
C LYS A 36 -20.81 -1.60 2.14
N TYR A 37 -20.49 -0.79 1.14
CA TYR A 37 -20.54 0.67 1.25
C TYR A 37 -21.95 1.18 1.55
N ILE A 38 -22.98 0.63 0.88
CA ILE A 38 -24.38 0.96 1.12
C ILE A 38 -24.78 0.53 2.54
N ALA A 39 -24.39 -0.65 2.99
CA ALA A 39 -24.62 -1.11 4.36
C ALA A 39 -23.96 -0.20 5.40
N LEU A 40 -22.70 0.20 5.18
CA LEU A 40 -21.96 1.14 6.03
C LEU A 40 -22.59 2.55 6.03
N LYS A 41 -23.08 3.02 4.88
CA LYS A 41 -23.74 4.32 4.76
C LYS A 41 -25.12 4.33 5.43
N ASN A 42 -25.89 3.25 5.29
CA ASN A 42 -27.28 3.16 5.74
C ASN A 42 -27.42 2.90 7.24
N ASN A 43 -26.46 2.22 7.87
CA ASN A 43 -26.51 2.00 9.32
C ASN A 43 -26.16 3.24 10.16
N GLN A 44 -25.95 4.41 9.50
CA GLN A 44 -24.83 5.30 9.86
C GLN A 44 -23.55 4.44 9.96
N TRP A 45 -22.35 5.02 9.85
CA TRP A 45 -21.34 4.34 10.65
C TRP A 45 -21.84 4.50 12.08
N ASP A 46 -22.29 3.42 12.71
CA ASP A 46 -22.21 3.36 14.15
C ASP A 46 -20.71 3.42 14.44
N LEU A 47 -20.19 4.66 14.45
CA LEU A 47 -18.87 5.01 14.90
C LEU A 47 -18.90 4.83 16.41
N GLN A 48 -19.05 3.58 16.83
CA GLN A 48 -18.21 3.07 17.90
C GLN A 48 -16.75 2.98 17.39
N LEU A 49 -16.22 4.09 16.87
CA LEU A 49 -14.81 4.47 17.06
C LEU A 49 -14.54 4.76 18.55
N THR A 50 -15.56 4.70 19.41
CA THR A 50 -15.39 4.64 20.87
C THR A 50 -14.76 3.32 21.33
N ASN A 51 -14.62 2.31 20.47
CA ASN A 51 -13.82 1.13 20.75
C ASN A 51 -13.11 0.66 19.47
N PRO A 52 -11.83 0.99 19.27
CA PRO A 52 -11.06 0.50 18.12
C PRO A 52 -11.15 -1.03 18.07
N GLN A 53 -11.88 -1.58 17.09
CA GLN A 53 -11.95 -3.02 16.91
C GLN A 53 -10.65 -3.45 16.22
N LYS A 54 -9.81 -4.12 16.99
CA LYS A 54 -8.64 -4.87 16.51
C LYS A 54 -9.03 -5.71 15.30
N LEU A 55 -8.18 -5.74 14.28
CA LEU A 55 -8.37 -6.55 13.06
C LEU A 55 -9.04 -7.90 13.38
N SER A 56 -10.22 -8.14 12.81
CA SER A 56 -11.10 -9.25 13.18
C SER A 56 -10.43 -10.57 12.81
N ASN A 57 -10.42 -11.53 13.73
CA ASN A 57 -9.61 -12.77 13.73
C ASN A 57 -8.11 -12.56 13.96
N SER A 58 -7.55 -13.40 14.84
CA SER A 58 -6.12 -13.43 15.16
C SER A 58 -5.27 -13.68 13.92
N VAL A 59 -4.10 -13.04 13.89
CA VAL A 59 -2.99 -13.32 12.96
C VAL A 59 -2.92 -14.83 12.63
N THR A 60 -3.02 -15.20 11.35
CA THR A 60 -2.98 -16.61 10.94
C THR A 60 -1.59 -17.21 11.12
N TYR A 61 -0.58 -16.51 10.60
CA TYR A 61 0.83 -16.87 10.80
C TYR A 61 1.54 -15.67 11.40
N LYS A 62 1.95 -15.81 12.66
CA LYS A 62 2.61 -14.75 13.42
C LYS A 62 4.13 -14.94 13.41
N ASP A 63 4.86 -13.84 13.31
CA ASP A 63 6.31 -13.80 13.44
C ASP A 63 7.06 -14.67 12.42
N VAL A 64 6.53 -14.76 11.20
CA VAL A 64 7.15 -15.48 10.09
C VAL A 64 8.43 -14.75 9.69
N VAL A 65 9.58 -15.43 9.78
CA VAL A 65 10.86 -14.84 9.39
C VAL A 65 10.95 -14.78 7.86
N TYR A 66 11.13 -13.58 7.31
CA TYR A 66 11.30 -13.42 5.86
C TYR A 66 12.76 -13.24 5.44
N LYS A 67 13.60 -12.74 6.36
CA LYS A 67 15.02 -12.46 6.14
C LYS A 67 15.76 -12.42 7.48
N ASN A 68 17.07 -12.67 7.44
CA ASN A 68 17.97 -12.35 8.54
C ASN A 68 18.92 -11.23 8.12
N THR A 69 18.95 -10.14 8.89
CA THR A 69 19.86 -9.02 8.69
C THR A 69 20.81 -8.93 9.88
N ASN A 70 22.12 -9.13 9.67
CA ASN A 70 23.13 -9.10 10.74
C ASN A 70 22.78 -10.01 11.95
N ASN A 71 22.30 -11.24 11.68
CA ASN A 71 21.80 -12.20 12.68
C ASN A 71 20.55 -11.74 13.45
N VAL A 72 19.89 -10.66 13.02
CA VAL A 72 18.60 -10.22 13.54
C VAL A 72 17.51 -10.68 12.56
N PRO A 73 16.55 -11.52 13.00
CA PRO A 73 15.46 -11.95 12.13
C PRO A 73 14.47 -10.80 11.91
N LEU A 74 14.22 -10.48 10.65
CA LEU A 74 13.11 -9.62 10.25
C LEU A 74 11.89 -10.48 9.97
N LYS A 75 10.76 -10.05 10.51
CA LYS A 75 9.53 -10.84 10.60
C LYS A 75 8.36 -10.14 9.92
N LEU A 76 7.39 -10.94 9.51
CA LEU A 76 6.10 -10.50 9.03
C LEU A 76 4.98 -11.33 9.65
N ASP A 77 3.78 -10.77 9.63
CA ASP A 77 2.54 -11.42 10.04
C ASP A 77 1.63 -11.59 8.81
N ILE A 78 0.96 -12.73 8.72
CA ILE A 78 0.05 -13.07 7.61
C ILE A 78 -1.35 -13.21 8.18
N TYR A 79 -2.28 -12.48 7.58
CA TYR A 79 -3.71 -12.55 7.86
C TYR A 79 -4.41 -13.08 6.61
N GLU A 80 -4.81 -14.35 6.66
CA GLU A 80 -5.51 -14.98 5.54
C GLU A 80 -6.89 -14.34 5.29
N PRO A 81 -7.45 -14.52 4.08
CA PRO A 81 -8.77 -14.00 3.76
C PRO A 81 -9.83 -14.55 4.71
N ILE A 82 -10.81 -13.72 5.06
CA ILE A 82 -11.97 -14.16 5.84
C ILE A 82 -12.86 -15.06 4.99
N ASN A 83 -13.00 -14.72 3.70
CA ASN A 83 -13.77 -15.50 2.74
C ASN A 83 -12.85 -16.03 1.63
N GLN A 84 -12.83 -17.34 1.45
CA GLN A 84 -12.09 -17.97 0.35
C GLN A 84 -12.82 -17.75 -0.99
N ILE A 85 -12.57 -16.61 -1.63
CA ILE A 85 -13.23 -16.21 -2.88
C ILE A 85 -12.44 -16.65 -4.12
N TYR A 86 -11.11 -16.66 -4.02
CA TYR A 86 -10.22 -16.94 -5.15
C TYR A 86 -9.47 -18.26 -4.96
N LYS A 87 -9.03 -18.85 -6.07
CA LYS A 87 -8.15 -20.03 -6.03
C LYS A 87 -6.81 -19.71 -5.38
N SER A 88 -6.24 -18.55 -5.69
CA SER A 88 -5.03 -17.97 -5.09
C SER A 88 -5.33 -16.53 -4.68
N SER A 89 -4.90 -16.15 -3.48
CA SER A 89 -5.32 -14.90 -2.84
C SER A 89 -4.50 -13.71 -3.33
N PRO A 90 -5.12 -12.59 -3.78
CA PRO A 90 -4.40 -11.33 -3.96
C PRO A 90 -3.82 -10.87 -2.62
N VAL A 91 -2.67 -10.19 -2.66
CA VAL A 91 -1.91 -9.81 -1.47
C VAL A 91 -1.89 -8.29 -1.34
N LEU A 92 -2.18 -7.78 -0.14
CA LEU A 92 -1.88 -6.40 0.23
C LEU A 92 -0.82 -6.38 1.32
N LEU A 93 0.36 -5.84 0.99
CA LEU A 93 1.46 -5.64 1.91
C LEU A 93 1.28 -4.33 2.67
N TYR A 94 1.16 -4.39 3.99
CA TYR A 94 1.17 -3.23 4.88
C TYR A 94 2.59 -2.96 5.41
N VAL A 95 3.01 -1.69 5.30
CA VAL A 95 4.30 -1.18 5.79
C VAL A 95 4.07 -0.05 6.80
N HIS A 96 4.51 -0.28 8.04
CA HIS A 96 4.25 0.63 9.14
C HIS A 96 5.03 1.94 9.05
N GLY A 97 4.45 3.01 9.61
CA GLY A 97 5.13 4.28 9.88
C GLY A 97 5.99 4.24 11.14
N GLY A 98 6.49 5.40 11.57
CA GLY A 98 7.35 5.53 12.75
C GLY A 98 8.65 6.29 12.48
N SER A 99 8.64 7.22 11.52
CA SER A 99 9.78 8.09 11.22
C SER A 99 11.09 7.34 10.98
N PHE A 100 11.02 6.14 10.40
CA PHE A 100 12.16 5.25 10.11
C PHE A 100 12.89 4.67 11.34
N VAL A 101 12.59 5.12 12.55
CA VAL A 101 13.30 4.76 13.80
C VAL A 101 12.41 4.05 14.82
N TYR A 102 11.09 4.07 14.62
CA TYR A 102 10.09 3.47 15.51
C TYR A 102 9.09 2.60 14.75
N GLY A 103 8.24 1.92 15.52
CA GLY A 103 7.13 1.14 15.03
C GLY A 103 7.47 -0.34 14.91
N ASP A 104 6.46 -1.11 14.53
CA ASP A 104 6.56 -2.54 14.28
C ASP A 104 5.44 -2.98 13.32
N LYS A 105 5.35 -4.28 13.08
CA LYS A 105 4.35 -4.89 12.20
C LYS A 105 2.93 -4.96 12.80
N ASN A 106 2.63 -4.27 13.89
CA ASN A 106 1.26 -4.17 14.36
C ASN A 106 0.46 -3.23 13.43
N ILE A 107 -0.73 -3.68 13.04
CA ILE A 107 -1.65 -2.88 12.24
C ILE A 107 -2.41 -1.93 13.18
N PRO A 108 -2.44 -0.61 12.90
CA PRO A 108 -3.24 0.34 13.66
C PRO A 108 -4.73 0.01 13.58
N ASP A 109 -5.44 0.22 14.69
CA ASP A 109 -6.88 -0.03 14.72
C ASP A 109 -7.66 0.85 13.73
N THR A 110 -7.14 2.04 13.40
CA THR A 110 -7.72 2.94 12.39
C THR A 110 -7.70 2.35 10.97
N LEU A 111 -6.73 1.48 10.65
CA LEU A 111 -6.67 0.78 9.36
C LEU A 111 -7.40 -0.57 9.36
N SER A 112 -7.63 -1.14 10.55
CA SER A 112 -8.17 -2.50 10.67
C SER A 112 -9.50 -2.71 9.91
N PRO A 113 -10.52 -1.84 10.02
CA PRO A 113 -11.78 -2.00 9.29
C PRO A 113 -11.63 -2.02 7.76
N ILE A 114 -10.68 -1.25 7.23
CA ILE A 114 -10.40 -1.18 5.79
C ILE A 114 -9.75 -2.49 5.34
N LEU A 115 -8.75 -2.97 6.09
CA LEU A 115 -8.04 -4.20 5.77
C LEU A 115 -8.94 -5.43 5.91
N ASP A 116 -9.82 -5.47 6.92
CA ASP A 116 -10.82 -6.54 7.04
C ASP A 116 -11.83 -6.54 5.90
N THR A 117 -12.22 -5.37 5.40
CA THR A 117 -13.04 -5.28 4.20
C THR A 117 -12.37 -5.95 3.00
N LEU A 118 -11.06 -5.77 2.83
CA LEU A 118 -10.33 -6.46 1.77
C LEU A 118 -10.22 -7.97 2.02
N ARG A 119 -10.04 -8.39 3.27
CA ARG A 119 -10.00 -9.82 3.65
C ARG A 119 -11.33 -10.53 3.42
N GLU A 120 -12.45 -9.88 3.71
CA GLU A 120 -13.78 -10.37 3.35
C GLU A 120 -13.96 -10.49 1.83
N GLN A 121 -13.23 -9.71 1.06
CA GLN A 121 -13.21 -9.81 -0.40
C GLN A 121 -12.14 -10.75 -0.95
N GLY A 122 -11.48 -11.54 -0.09
CA GLY A 122 -10.58 -12.59 -0.53
C GLY A 122 -9.11 -12.20 -0.55
N TYR A 123 -8.72 -11.04 -0.01
CA TYR A 123 -7.31 -10.63 0.08
C TYR A 123 -6.61 -11.23 1.28
N THR A 124 -5.34 -11.59 1.09
CA THR A 124 -4.40 -11.82 2.17
C THR A 124 -3.72 -10.51 2.53
N ILE A 125 -3.68 -10.18 3.81
CA ILE A 125 -2.90 -9.03 4.30
C ILE A 125 -1.59 -9.56 4.87
N ILE A 126 -0.49 -8.94 4.47
CA ILE A 126 0.83 -9.21 5.05
C ILE A 126 1.30 -7.93 5.72
N SER A 127 1.64 -7.98 7.01
CA SER A 127 2.22 -6.85 7.74
C SER A 127 3.69 -7.13 7.99
N THR A 128 4.59 -6.26 7.52
CA THR A 128 6.05 -6.51 7.59
C THR A 128 6.76 -5.57 8.55
N SER A 129 7.75 -6.10 9.27
CA SER A 129 8.79 -5.29 9.91
C SER A 129 9.91 -4.99 8.91
N TYR A 130 10.67 -3.93 9.19
CA TYR A 130 11.93 -3.59 8.52
C TYR A 130 12.96 -3.14 9.56
N GLU A 131 14.25 -3.10 9.20
CA GLU A 131 15.29 -2.64 10.11
C GLU A 131 15.08 -1.16 10.50
N LEU A 132 14.93 -0.87 11.79
CA LEU A 132 14.84 0.51 12.26
C LEU A 132 16.22 1.16 12.28
N MET A 133 16.33 2.42 11.87
CA MET A 133 17.60 3.12 11.96
C MET A 133 18.00 3.31 13.42
N LYS A 134 19.27 3.06 13.72
CA LYS A 134 19.86 3.27 15.04
C LYS A 134 21.17 4.01 14.86
N ASP A 135 21.29 5.16 15.51
CA ASP A 135 22.47 6.02 15.55
C ASP A 135 22.94 6.66 14.24
N LYS A 136 22.70 6.02 13.09
CA LYS A 136 23.05 6.51 11.75
C LYS A 136 21.95 6.22 10.74
N GLU A 137 21.90 7.01 9.67
CA GLU A 137 21.02 6.74 8.54
C GLU A 137 21.23 5.31 8.02
N ASN A 138 20.15 4.66 7.60
CA ASN A 138 20.22 3.39 6.90
C ASN A 138 19.10 3.21 5.87
N PHE A 139 18.82 4.25 5.08
CA PHE A 139 17.70 4.24 4.11
C PHE A 139 17.81 3.08 3.13
N ASN A 140 19.04 2.78 2.68
CA ASN A 140 19.30 1.68 1.75
C ASN A 140 18.78 0.34 2.30
N LYS A 141 19.13 -0.03 3.54
CA LYS A 141 18.69 -1.29 4.12
C LYS A 141 17.19 -1.35 4.31
N GLN A 142 16.57 -0.26 4.75
CA GLN A 142 15.11 -0.21 4.90
C GLN A 142 14.38 -0.44 3.59
N ILE A 143 14.86 0.18 2.51
CA ILE A 143 14.29 -0.01 1.17
C ILE A 143 14.54 -1.44 0.67
N CYS A 144 15.74 -1.99 0.91
CA CYS A 144 16.06 -3.39 0.62
C CYS A 144 15.11 -4.33 1.36
N ASP A 145 14.82 -4.08 2.64
CA ASP A 145 13.95 -4.92 3.45
C ASP A 145 12.52 -4.95 2.90
N ILE A 146 11.97 -3.81 2.47
CA ILE A 146 10.64 -3.79 1.82
C ILE A 146 10.66 -4.55 0.49
N LYS A 147 11.70 -4.38 -0.34
CA LYS A 147 11.84 -5.16 -1.58
C LYS A 147 12.01 -6.65 -1.30
N ASP A 148 12.76 -7.01 -0.28
CA ASP A 148 13.00 -8.39 0.14
C ASP A 148 11.70 -9.03 0.68
N THR A 149 10.85 -8.28 1.37
CA THR A 149 9.48 -8.75 1.71
C THR A 149 8.67 -9.05 0.44
N ILE A 150 8.70 -8.17 -0.57
CA ILE A 150 7.98 -8.43 -1.84
C ILE A 150 8.54 -9.68 -2.53
N ARG A 151 9.88 -9.82 -2.59
CA ARG A 151 10.56 -11.00 -3.14
C ARG A 151 10.19 -12.28 -2.37
N TRP A 152 10.06 -12.19 -1.04
CA TRP A 152 9.64 -13.29 -0.19
C TRP A 152 8.20 -13.72 -0.51
N ILE A 153 7.30 -12.79 -0.81
CA ILE A 153 5.93 -13.10 -1.28
C ILE A 153 6.00 -13.89 -2.59
N TYR A 154 6.83 -13.48 -3.54
CA TYR A 154 7.04 -14.23 -4.79
C TYR A 154 7.58 -15.63 -4.56
N LYS A 155 8.60 -15.77 -3.70
CA LYS A 155 9.22 -17.05 -3.33
C LYS A 155 8.23 -18.02 -2.70
N ASN A 156 7.35 -17.52 -1.84
CA ASN A 156 6.46 -18.34 -1.03
C ASN A 156 5.03 -18.46 -1.59
N LYS A 157 4.82 -18.08 -2.86
CA LYS A 157 3.49 -18.06 -3.48
C LYS A 157 2.75 -19.39 -3.39
N SER A 158 3.44 -20.51 -3.52
CA SER A 158 2.84 -21.84 -3.44
C SER A 158 2.56 -22.28 -2.00
N THR A 159 3.42 -21.89 -1.07
CA THR A 159 3.31 -22.25 0.35
C THR A 159 2.07 -21.64 1.00
N TYR A 160 1.80 -20.37 0.71
CA TYR A 160 0.68 -19.62 1.30
C TYR A 160 -0.42 -19.28 0.29
N ASN A 161 -0.37 -19.89 -0.90
CA ASN A 161 -1.37 -19.74 -1.96
C ASN A 161 -1.61 -18.27 -2.41
N PHE A 162 -0.53 -17.51 -2.57
CA PHE A 162 -0.56 -16.11 -3.03
C PHE A 162 -0.69 -15.99 -4.55
N ASN A 163 -1.51 -15.05 -4.99
CA ASN A 163 -1.54 -14.57 -6.37
C ASN A 163 -0.51 -13.44 -6.54
N THR A 164 0.68 -13.79 -7.01
CA THR A 164 1.79 -12.82 -7.17
C THR A 164 1.63 -11.87 -8.35
N ASN A 165 0.57 -12.01 -9.16
CA ASN A 165 0.20 -11.01 -10.14
C ASN A 165 -0.57 -9.84 -9.50
N GLU A 166 -1.08 -10.05 -8.28
CA GLU A 166 -1.95 -9.14 -7.54
C GLU A 166 -1.38 -8.76 -6.17
N ILE A 167 -0.16 -8.22 -6.20
CA ILE A 167 0.49 -7.68 -5.00
C ILE A 167 0.27 -6.17 -4.98
N GLY A 168 -0.55 -5.68 -4.06
CA GLY A 168 -0.63 -4.28 -3.69
C GLY A 168 0.28 -3.97 -2.50
N ILE A 169 0.62 -2.70 -2.30
CA ILE A 169 1.27 -2.22 -1.08
C ILE A 169 0.50 -1.02 -0.52
N ILE A 170 0.41 -0.94 0.81
CA ILE A 170 -0.10 0.20 1.56
C ILE A 170 0.95 0.57 2.62
N GLY A 171 1.39 1.81 2.61
CA GLY A 171 2.31 2.32 3.61
C GLY A 171 1.75 3.56 4.30
N ILE A 172 2.17 3.80 5.54
CA ILE A 172 1.88 5.05 6.27
C ILE A 172 3.19 5.79 6.56
N SER A 173 3.23 7.10 6.34
CA SER A 173 4.32 7.99 6.74
C SER A 173 5.67 7.46 6.24
N SER A 174 6.64 7.19 7.12
CA SER A 174 7.92 6.56 6.74
C SER A 174 7.74 5.24 5.99
N GLY A 175 6.74 4.42 6.34
CA GLY A 175 6.43 3.20 5.62
C GLY A 175 5.89 3.45 4.21
N ALA A 176 5.17 4.56 4.01
CA ALA A 176 4.74 4.99 2.68
C ALA A 176 5.92 5.47 1.83
N HIS A 177 6.85 6.24 2.41
CA HIS A 177 8.12 6.58 1.76
C HIS A 177 8.89 5.34 1.31
N LEU A 178 9.09 4.37 2.21
CA LEU A 178 9.80 3.12 1.89
C LEU A 178 9.06 2.31 0.80
N SER A 179 7.73 2.30 0.85
CA SER A 179 6.89 1.65 -0.16
C SER A 179 7.07 2.31 -1.53
N LEU A 180 7.06 3.65 -1.60
CA LEU A 180 7.29 4.41 -2.82
C LEU A 180 8.69 4.14 -3.38
N MET A 181 9.73 4.22 -2.54
CA MET A 181 11.10 3.90 -2.93
C MET A 181 11.24 2.47 -3.46
N ALA A 182 10.68 1.49 -2.77
CA ALA A 182 10.71 0.09 -3.19
C ALA A 182 9.98 -0.13 -4.53
N SER A 183 8.92 0.64 -4.79
CA SER A 183 8.04 0.43 -5.94
C SER A 183 8.44 1.24 -7.18
N TYR A 184 9.06 2.41 -7.00
CA TYR A 184 9.41 3.30 -8.10
C TYR A 184 10.84 3.08 -8.60
N SER A 185 11.72 2.57 -7.73
CA SER A 185 13.09 2.25 -8.13
C SER A 185 13.18 0.91 -8.87
N ASP A 186 14.12 0.83 -9.83
CA ASP A 186 14.38 -0.37 -10.62
C ASP A 186 14.59 -1.62 -9.75
N GLU A 187 14.14 -2.79 -10.20
CA GLU A 187 14.21 -4.05 -9.44
C GLU A 187 15.64 -4.45 -9.03
N ASN A 188 16.64 -4.05 -9.81
CA ASN A 188 18.06 -4.32 -9.58
C ASN A 188 18.72 -3.32 -8.61
N LYS A 189 18.00 -2.29 -8.15
CA LYS A 189 18.44 -1.38 -7.08
C LYS A 189 17.90 -1.86 -5.73
N PHE A 190 18.64 -1.57 -4.66
CA PHE A 190 18.28 -1.94 -3.29
C PHE A 190 18.04 -3.47 -3.18
N VAL A 191 19.10 -4.22 -3.50
CA VAL A 191 19.16 -5.68 -3.39
C VAL A 191 20.10 -5.99 -2.23
N ASP A 192 19.66 -6.84 -1.31
CA ASP A 192 20.45 -7.20 -0.12
C ASP A 192 20.48 -8.71 0.12
N ASP A 193 19.32 -9.34 0.32
CA ASP A 193 19.26 -10.79 0.55
C ASP A 193 19.52 -11.57 -0.75
N LYS A 194 20.61 -12.36 -0.77
CA LYS A 194 21.02 -13.13 -1.95
C LYS A 194 20.03 -14.23 -2.31
N ASP A 195 19.38 -14.84 -1.32
CA ASP A 195 18.41 -15.93 -1.53
C ASP A 195 17.07 -15.40 -2.07
N LEU A 196 16.82 -14.11 -1.90
CA LEU A 196 15.65 -13.41 -2.43
C LEU A 196 15.94 -12.66 -3.73
N SER A 197 17.21 -12.31 -4.01
CA SER A 197 17.61 -11.45 -5.13
C SER A 197 17.16 -11.91 -6.52
N ASN A 198 16.92 -13.20 -6.72
CA ASN A 198 16.45 -13.78 -7.99
C ASN A 198 14.93 -13.68 -8.19
N TYR A 199 14.18 -13.26 -7.17
CA TYR A 199 12.73 -13.08 -7.26
C TYR A 199 12.38 -11.64 -7.65
N PRO A 200 11.25 -11.42 -8.35
CA PRO A 200 10.79 -10.07 -8.67
C PRO A 200 10.49 -9.26 -7.40
N SER A 201 10.58 -7.93 -7.51
CA SER A 201 10.10 -7.00 -6.48
C SER A 201 8.98 -6.09 -7.01
N LYS A 202 8.25 -6.57 -8.03
CA LYS A 202 7.14 -5.84 -8.66
C LYS A 202 5.88 -5.89 -7.81
N ILE A 203 5.12 -4.80 -7.90
CA ILE A 203 3.78 -4.68 -7.36
C ILE A 203 2.84 -4.18 -8.44
N LYS A 204 1.55 -4.36 -8.21
CA LYS A 204 0.46 -3.93 -9.09
C LYS A 204 0.08 -2.48 -8.85
N TYR A 205 -0.06 -2.10 -7.58
CA TYR A 205 -0.51 -0.78 -7.17
C TYR A 205 0.00 -0.42 -5.77
N LEU A 206 0.11 0.88 -5.50
CA LEU A 206 0.57 1.44 -4.24
C LEU A 206 -0.48 2.38 -3.64
N ILE A 207 -0.61 2.33 -2.32
CA ILE A 207 -1.40 3.27 -1.52
C ILE A 207 -0.44 3.96 -0.55
N ASP A 208 -0.24 5.25 -0.75
CA ASP A 208 0.59 6.15 0.05
C ASP A 208 -0.30 6.94 1.00
N PHE A 209 -0.18 6.68 2.31
CA PHE A 209 -0.74 7.55 3.35
C PHE A 209 0.34 8.47 3.91
N ALA A 210 0.29 9.75 3.53
CA ALA A 210 1.13 10.83 4.07
C ALA A 210 2.65 10.53 4.06
N GLY A 211 3.15 9.88 3.01
CA GLY A 211 4.57 9.60 2.84
C GLY A 211 5.39 10.85 2.49
N PRO A 212 6.55 11.10 3.14
CA PRO A 212 7.47 12.11 2.67
C PRO A 212 8.09 11.70 1.34
N THR A 213 7.87 12.47 0.29
CA THR A 213 8.34 12.17 -1.08
C THR A 213 9.57 13.00 -1.45
N ASP A 214 9.77 14.10 -0.72
CA ASP A 214 10.96 14.92 -0.69
C ASP A 214 11.38 15.15 0.78
N LEU A 215 12.50 14.54 1.17
CA LEU A 215 13.04 14.64 2.51
C LEU A 215 13.51 16.07 2.86
N SER A 216 13.73 16.94 1.87
CA SER A 216 14.14 18.33 2.09
C SER A 216 13.01 19.22 2.61
N LEU A 217 11.75 18.82 2.40
CA LEU A 217 10.57 19.53 2.89
C LEU A 217 10.35 19.30 4.39
N LEU A 218 10.91 18.23 4.95
CA LEU A 218 10.70 17.88 6.35
C LEU A 218 11.27 18.95 7.30
N ASN A 219 10.47 19.33 8.29
CA ASN A 219 10.94 20.24 9.32
C ASN A 219 11.89 19.53 10.30
N THR A 220 13.18 19.80 10.19
CA THR A 220 14.21 19.22 11.08
C THR A 220 14.51 20.08 12.31
N SER A 221 13.77 21.17 12.57
CA SER A 221 14.08 22.10 13.68
C SER A 221 13.75 21.52 15.06
N ASN A 222 12.71 20.67 15.14
CA ASN A 222 12.17 20.13 16.40
C ASN A 222 12.18 18.60 16.38
N LEU A 223 13.28 18.00 15.95
CA LEU A 223 13.45 16.55 15.96
C LEU A 223 13.65 16.04 17.40
N ASN A 224 13.12 14.85 17.68
CA ASN A 224 13.48 14.15 18.90
C ASN A 224 14.95 13.68 18.86
N TYR A 225 15.45 13.19 19.99
CA TYR A 225 16.86 12.80 20.13
C TYR A 225 17.32 11.81 19.04
N ASP A 226 16.55 10.73 18.81
CA ASP A 226 16.93 9.70 17.85
C ASP A 226 16.99 10.25 16.42
N LEU A 227 15.95 10.96 15.98
CA LEU A 227 15.93 11.59 14.66
C LEU A 227 17.03 12.63 14.52
N SER A 228 17.28 13.46 15.54
CA SER A 228 18.36 14.45 15.51
C SER A 228 19.72 13.77 15.27
N LYS A 229 19.95 12.59 15.87
CA LYS A 229 21.17 11.80 15.72
C LYS A 229 21.28 11.21 14.31
N ILE A 230 20.19 10.67 13.77
CA ILE A 230 20.12 10.19 12.39
C ILE A 230 20.43 11.31 11.40
N PHE A 231 19.73 12.45 11.48
CA PHE A 231 19.93 13.56 10.56
C PHE A 231 21.33 14.20 10.68
N SER A 232 21.92 14.17 11.88
CA SER A 232 23.31 14.61 12.11
C SER A 232 24.34 13.63 11.54
N SER A 233 24.00 12.35 11.39
CA SER A 233 24.88 11.35 10.79
C SER A 233 25.00 11.48 9.26
N ILE A 234 24.08 12.23 8.63
CA ILE A 234 24.08 12.42 7.18
C ILE A 234 25.22 13.38 6.80
N SER A 235 26.30 12.81 6.27
CA SER A 235 27.47 13.58 5.81
C SER A 235 27.20 14.36 4.53
N ASN A 236 26.38 13.80 3.62
CA ASN A 236 26.03 14.42 2.34
C ASN A 236 24.51 14.42 2.12
N LYS A 237 23.86 15.53 2.51
CA LYS A 237 22.40 15.68 2.39
C LYS A 237 21.92 15.67 0.94
N GLU A 238 22.68 16.27 0.01
CA GLU A 238 22.32 16.31 -1.40
C GLU A 238 22.30 14.90 -2.02
N GLU A 239 23.28 14.06 -1.66
CA GLU A 239 23.31 12.66 -2.11
C GLU A 239 22.12 11.86 -1.55
N VAL A 240 21.80 12.05 -0.27
CA VAL A 240 20.63 11.41 0.37
C VAL A 240 19.34 11.82 -0.34
N ILE A 241 19.11 13.12 -0.54
CA ILE A 241 17.94 13.65 -1.25
C ILE A 241 17.86 13.07 -2.66
N LYS A 242 18.98 13.11 -3.41
CA LYS A 242 19.03 12.58 -4.77
C LYS A 242 18.69 11.10 -4.84
N LYS A 243 19.20 10.31 -3.89
CA LYS A 243 19.11 8.84 -3.90
C LYS A 243 17.84 8.30 -3.25
N TYR A 244 17.33 8.95 -2.22
CA TYR A 244 16.27 8.42 -1.36
C TYR A 244 14.97 9.23 -1.41
N ASN A 245 14.84 10.25 -2.25
CA ASN A 245 13.54 10.85 -2.53
C ASN A 245 12.78 10.07 -3.61
N PRO A 246 11.59 9.52 -3.32
CA PRO A 246 10.79 8.82 -4.33
C PRO A 246 10.43 9.67 -5.56
N ILE A 247 10.26 10.98 -5.40
CA ILE A 247 9.90 11.88 -6.51
C ILE A 247 10.92 11.84 -7.66
N ASN A 248 12.19 11.52 -7.36
CA ASN A 248 13.27 11.42 -8.36
C ASN A 248 13.16 10.17 -9.26
N TYR A 249 12.29 9.22 -8.91
CA TYR A 249 12.09 7.97 -9.64
C TYR A 249 10.79 7.96 -10.46
N VAL A 250 10.01 9.05 -10.41
CA VAL A 250 8.75 9.18 -11.13
C VAL A 250 8.96 9.11 -12.63
N ASN A 251 8.29 8.15 -13.27
CA ASN A 251 8.26 7.96 -14.70
C ASN A 251 6.94 7.28 -15.11
N LYS A 252 6.65 7.16 -16.41
CA LYS A 252 5.38 6.59 -16.91
C LYS A 252 5.13 5.13 -16.46
N SER A 253 6.19 4.41 -16.12
CA SER A 253 6.16 2.96 -15.84
C SER A 253 5.95 2.62 -14.36
N ILE A 254 5.89 3.63 -13.47
CA ILE A 254 5.62 3.41 -12.05
C ILE A 254 4.26 2.73 -11.87
N PRO A 255 4.08 1.91 -10.81
CA PRO A 255 2.79 1.29 -10.52
C PRO A 255 1.74 2.37 -10.25
N ASN A 256 0.49 2.04 -10.55
CA ASN A 256 -0.61 2.95 -10.24
C ASN A 256 -0.59 3.26 -8.74
N THR A 257 -0.70 4.53 -8.39
CA THR A 257 -0.48 5.02 -7.04
C THR A 257 -1.65 5.88 -6.57
N LEU A 258 -2.22 5.53 -5.43
CA LEU A 258 -3.16 6.37 -4.69
C LEU A 258 -2.40 7.07 -3.57
N ILE A 259 -2.47 8.39 -3.56
CA ILE A 259 -1.89 9.25 -2.54
C ILE A 259 -3.04 9.78 -1.68
N ILE A 260 -2.93 9.65 -0.36
CA ILE A 260 -3.91 10.12 0.61
C ILE A 260 -3.16 10.95 1.63
N HIS A 261 -3.52 12.23 1.75
CA HIS A 261 -2.79 13.14 2.63
C HIS A 261 -3.71 14.26 3.11
N SER A 262 -3.57 14.65 4.37
CA SER A 262 -4.23 15.83 4.92
C SER A 262 -3.53 17.11 4.52
N ASN A 263 -4.31 18.15 4.20
CA ASN A 263 -3.78 19.51 4.01
C ASN A 263 -3.37 20.19 5.33
N PHE A 264 -3.72 19.60 6.49
CA PHE A 264 -3.37 20.10 7.82
C PHE A 264 -2.37 19.19 8.54
N ASP A 265 -1.63 18.35 7.82
CA ASP A 265 -0.63 17.47 8.41
C ASP A 265 0.52 18.29 9.03
N PRO A 266 0.72 18.22 10.37
CA PRO A 266 1.77 19.00 11.03
C PRO A 266 3.15 18.32 10.98
N THR A 267 3.22 17.08 10.48
CA THR A 267 4.41 16.23 10.53
C THR A 267 5.07 16.12 9.15
N VAL A 268 4.30 15.72 8.14
CA VAL A 268 4.77 15.64 6.76
C VAL A 268 4.07 16.73 5.98
N PRO A 269 4.81 17.69 5.37
CA PRO A 269 4.18 18.74 4.59
C PRO A 269 3.35 18.17 3.44
N TYR A 270 2.13 18.67 3.28
CA TYR A 270 1.20 18.26 2.22
C TYR A 270 1.81 18.41 0.81
N GLU A 271 2.73 19.37 0.66
CA GLU A 271 3.54 19.62 -0.52
C GLU A 271 4.23 18.34 -1.03
N SER A 272 4.67 17.45 -0.14
CA SER A 272 5.24 16.14 -0.52
C SER A 272 4.31 15.36 -1.44
N SER A 273 3.03 15.24 -1.07
CA SER A 273 2.06 14.50 -1.87
C SER A 273 1.63 15.27 -3.11
N LYS A 274 1.53 16.60 -3.01
CA LYS A 274 1.13 17.43 -4.15
C LYS A 274 2.17 17.42 -5.26
N GLU A 275 3.45 17.54 -4.92
CA GLU A 275 4.55 17.52 -5.89
C GLU A 275 4.70 16.14 -6.54
N LEU A 276 4.57 15.05 -5.77
CA LEU A 276 4.57 13.69 -6.32
C LEU A 276 3.42 13.48 -7.32
N TYR A 277 2.22 13.93 -6.96
CA TYR A 277 1.06 13.88 -7.85
C TYR A 277 1.30 14.66 -9.15
N ASP A 278 1.78 15.90 -9.04
CA ASP A 278 2.03 16.75 -10.21
C ASP A 278 3.12 16.16 -11.12
N ALA A 279 4.19 15.62 -10.53
CA ALA A 279 5.24 14.92 -11.27
C ALA A 279 4.68 13.69 -12.02
N GLY A 280 3.82 12.90 -11.37
CA GLY A 280 3.16 11.74 -11.96
C GLY A 280 2.23 12.11 -13.12
N VAL A 281 1.39 13.15 -12.93
CA VAL A 281 0.51 13.68 -13.97
C VAL A 281 1.31 14.15 -15.18
N LYS A 282 2.41 14.89 -14.97
CA LYS A 282 3.27 15.41 -16.03
C LYS A 282 3.82 14.31 -16.94
N VAL A 283 4.12 13.14 -16.39
CA VAL A 283 4.63 11.97 -17.15
C VAL A 283 3.53 10.98 -17.56
N HIS A 284 2.26 11.31 -17.32
CA HIS A 284 1.09 10.46 -17.60
C HIS A 284 1.15 9.10 -16.88
N ALA A 285 1.69 9.08 -15.67
CA ALA A 285 1.62 7.93 -14.78
C ALA A 285 0.23 7.83 -14.12
N GLY A 286 -0.16 6.63 -13.69
CA GLY A 286 -1.45 6.39 -13.03
C GLY A 286 -1.46 6.82 -11.58
N VAL A 287 -1.42 8.12 -11.31
CA VAL A 287 -1.48 8.69 -9.96
C VAL A 287 -2.85 9.30 -9.65
N LYS A 288 -3.30 9.16 -8.40
CA LYS A 288 -4.50 9.82 -7.87
C LYS A 288 -4.18 10.41 -6.50
N LEU A 289 -4.75 11.57 -6.18
CA LEU A 289 -4.59 12.25 -4.89
C LEU A 289 -5.95 12.45 -4.23
N ILE A 290 -6.07 12.04 -2.97
CA ILE A 290 -7.19 12.33 -2.08
C ILE A 290 -6.66 13.26 -0.98
N THR A 291 -7.18 14.48 -0.99
CA THR A 291 -6.90 15.49 0.05
C THR A 291 -7.91 15.35 1.18
N LEU A 292 -7.42 15.15 2.40
CA LEU A 292 -8.23 15.16 3.62
C LEU A 292 -8.24 16.58 4.20
N ASN A 293 -9.36 16.99 4.81
CA ASN A 293 -9.54 18.37 5.28
C ASN A 293 -9.72 18.50 6.79
N SER A 294 -9.69 17.41 7.56
CA SER A 294 -9.84 17.49 9.02
C SER A 294 -8.93 16.57 9.83
N SER A 295 -8.22 15.64 9.19
CA SER A 295 -7.34 14.69 9.88
C SER A 295 -5.95 15.27 10.15
N VAL A 296 -5.34 14.90 11.27
CA VAL A 296 -3.88 15.04 11.49
C VAL A 296 -3.12 13.80 10.98
N HIS A 297 -1.79 13.80 11.12
CA HIS A 297 -0.88 12.81 10.52
C HIS A 297 -1.23 11.33 10.76
N ASP A 298 -1.71 10.99 11.96
CA ASP A 298 -2.02 9.62 12.39
C ASP A 298 -3.49 9.20 12.13
N LEU A 299 -4.26 10.07 11.46
CA LEU A 299 -5.69 9.92 11.21
C LEU A 299 -6.56 9.87 12.49
N SER A 300 -6.04 10.27 13.65
CA SER A 300 -6.78 10.25 14.93
C SER A 300 -7.96 11.23 15.00
N SER A 301 -7.90 12.34 14.26
CA SER A 301 -8.94 13.40 14.23
C SER A 301 -9.81 13.37 12.97
N ILE A 302 -9.98 12.20 12.35
CA ILE A 302 -10.63 12.08 11.05
C ILE A 302 -12.16 12.34 11.13
N SER A 303 -12.70 13.18 10.24
CA SER A 303 -14.14 13.41 10.14
C SER A 303 -14.85 12.29 9.37
N ASN A 304 -16.15 12.13 9.58
CA ASN A 304 -16.95 11.14 8.84
C ASN A 304 -16.86 11.34 7.32
N ASN A 305 -16.71 12.58 6.85
CA ASN A 305 -16.54 12.88 5.43
C ASN A 305 -15.18 12.38 4.91
N ASP A 306 -14.11 12.57 5.69
CA ASP A 306 -12.78 12.07 5.35
C ASP A 306 -12.74 10.53 5.41
N ILE A 307 -13.35 9.90 6.42
CA ILE A 307 -13.49 8.42 6.47
C ILE A 307 -14.22 7.92 5.21
N THR A 308 -15.28 8.61 4.79
CA THR A 308 -16.06 8.26 3.57
C THR A 308 -15.20 8.38 2.33
N SER A 309 -14.45 9.47 2.22
CA SER A 309 -13.57 9.75 1.08
C SER A 309 -12.45 8.73 0.98
N ILE A 310 -11.81 8.39 2.09
CA ILE A 310 -10.77 7.34 2.17
C ILE A 310 -11.35 5.99 1.82
N SER A 311 -12.42 5.57 2.51
CA SER A 311 -13.01 4.23 2.32
C SER A 311 -13.46 4.04 0.87
N LYS A 312 -14.19 5.02 0.32
CA LYS A 312 -14.64 4.97 -1.07
C LYS A 312 -13.45 5.00 -2.04
N GLY A 313 -12.54 5.97 -1.88
CA GLY A 313 -11.43 6.17 -2.80
C GLY A 313 -10.43 5.01 -2.81
N LEU A 314 -10.13 4.44 -1.64
CA LEU A 314 -9.27 3.26 -1.51
C LEU A 314 -9.91 2.05 -2.14
N LEU A 315 -11.18 1.77 -1.83
CA LEU A 315 -11.88 0.62 -2.40
C LEU A 315 -12.03 0.75 -3.92
N GLU A 316 -12.44 1.92 -4.42
CA GLU A 316 -12.49 2.20 -5.86
C GLU A 316 -11.11 2.02 -6.51
N PHE A 317 -10.06 2.55 -5.90
CA PHE A 317 -8.71 2.41 -6.43
C PHE A 317 -8.28 0.94 -6.50
N VAL A 318 -8.46 0.16 -5.44
CA VAL A 318 -8.15 -1.28 -5.44
C VAL A 318 -8.97 -2.00 -6.51
N ILE A 319 -10.26 -1.68 -6.66
CA ILE A 319 -11.13 -2.22 -7.73
C ILE A 319 -10.57 -1.96 -9.12
N PHE A 320 -10.14 -0.74 -9.42
CA PHE A 320 -9.70 -0.39 -10.78
C PHE A 320 -8.30 -0.89 -11.10
N ASN A 321 -7.50 -1.21 -10.08
CA ASN A 321 -6.09 -1.60 -10.25
C ASN A 321 -5.81 -3.08 -10.01
N SER A 322 -6.70 -3.78 -9.32
CA SER A 322 -6.71 -5.23 -9.22
C SER A 322 -7.60 -5.78 -10.35
N PRO A 323 -7.10 -6.64 -11.25
CA PRO A 323 -7.84 -7.18 -12.36
C PRO A 323 -8.82 -8.28 -11.94
N LEU A 324 -9.05 -8.48 -10.63
CA LEU A 324 -9.97 -9.44 -10.03
C LEU A 324 -11.07 -9.89 -10.96
#